data_AF-A0A1V6EKG1-F1
#
_entry.id   AF-A0A1V6EKG1-F1
#
_cell.length_a   1.000
_cell.length_b   1.000
_cell.length_c   1.000
_cell.angle_alpha   90.00
_cell.angle_beta   90.00
_cell.angle_gamma   90.00
#
_symmetry.space_group_name_H-M   'P 1'
#
loop_
_entity.id
_entity.type
_entity.pdbx_description
1 polymer ?
#
loop_
_entity_poly.entity_id
_entity_poly.type
_entity_poly.pdbx_seq_one_letter_code
_entity_poly.pdbx_strand_id
1 'polypeptide(L)'
;MLMRTGADHLYEARSADGGLTWTDIGPSPLFGSNAPAALCSFTVGNRCGTLVVWDNALQRFPLCAAASFDGTRTWSTPKDIAFPYTGGQASYPSCVQAADGTLVAVWQQDVEGGRDIRCARFNAEWLLRKEPEPDAVVVLFGDSTTAPREGVQVFADCLRAKFPAITFINAGVGSNTTDLARERFEQDVLRHNPDAVTIFFGLNDAAADVWRGIAEPRVTVERYAENLRHFVHILKDKGSIPILLTPNPLAWTEELIALYGKPPYDTASDAGFNVLLVSYVEAARRIAKEENALLIDVNRMCTDHAAAPGHSLHDWLLDGMHPNSAAHEKITAEIAALLQPLVSEKNKGKP
;
A
#
# COMPACT_ATOMS: atom_id res chain seq x y z
N MET A 1 -18.57 21.76 -19.15
CA MET A 1 -17.63 20.99 -19.98
C MET A 1 -16.58 20.42 -19.06
N LEU A 2 -16.25 19.14 -19.23
CA LEU A 2 -15.17 18.48 -18.51
C LEU A 2 -14.10 18.05 -19.52
N MET A 3 -12.83 18.25 -19.20
CA MET A 3 -11.70 18.13 -20.11
C MET A 3 -10.63 17.25 -19.50
N ARG A 4 -10.13 16.33 -20.32
CA ARG A 4 -8.93 15.56 -20.02
C ARG A 4 -7.71 16.46 -20.12
N THR A 5 -6.84 16.43 -19.11
CA THR A 5 -5.56 17.16 -19.11
C THR A 5 -4.42 16.23 -18.68
N GLY A 6 -3.17 16.71 -18.80
CA GLY A 6 -2.01 16.04 -18.20
C GLY A 6 -1.73 16.46 -16.75
N ALA A 7 -2.59 17.32 -16.15
CA ALA A 7 -2.49 17.70 -14.76
C ALA A 7 -2.94 16.56 -13.84
N ASP A 8 -2.97 16.80 -12.54
CA ASP A 8 -3.48 15.89 -11.51
C ASP A 8 -5.01 15.88 -11.40
N HIS A 9 -5.70 16.78 -12.09
CA HIS A 9 -7.16 16.86 -12.14
C HIS A 9 -7.67 16.96 -13.58
N LEU A 10 -8.92 16.52 -13.78
CA LEU A 10 -9.68 16.93 -14.94
C LEU A 10 -10.02 18.41 -14.82
N TYR A 11 -10.06 19.11 -15.94
CA TYR A 11 -10.37 20.54 -15.95
C TYR A 11 -11.81 20.76 -16.38
N GLU A 12 -12.42 21.83 -15.91
CA GLU A 12 -13.78 22.19 -16.24
C GLU A 12 -13.91 23.65 -16.69
N ALA A 13 -14.96 23.88 -17.46
CA ALA A 13 -15.53 25.19 -17.73
C ALA A 13 -17.05 25.07 -17.57
N ARG A 14 -17.69 26.08 -16.99
CA ARG A 14 -19.13 26.04 -16.66
C ARG A 14 -19.90 27.06 -17.48
N SER A 15 -21.12 26.70 -17.87
CA SER A 15 -22.06 27.60 -18.52
C SER A 15 -23.31 27.72 -17.67
N ALA A 16 -23.86 28.93 -17.58
CA ALA A 16 -25.12 29.23 -16.90
C ALA A 16 -26.28 29.49 -17.88
N ASP A 17 -26.02 29.46 -19.18
CA ASP A 17 -26.93 29.93 -20.24
C ASP A 17 -27.08 28.90 -21.39
N GLY A 18 -26.97 27.61 -21.05
CA GLY A 18 -27.17 26.53 -22.01
C GLY A 18 -26.00 26.33 -22.99
N GLY A 19 -24.82 26.84 -22.66
CA GLY A 19 -23.59 26.67 -23.43
C GLY A 19 -23.23 27.85 -24.33
N LEU A 20 -23.93 28.99 -24.21
CA LEU A 20 -23.66 30.20 -24.99
C LEU A 20 -22.40 30.92 -24.47
N THR A 21 -22.25 31.02 -23.16
CA THR A 21 -21.05 31.54 -22.49
C THR A 21 -20.49 30.53 -21.50
N TRP A 22 -19.18 30.63 -21.28
CA TRP A 22 -18.42 29.72 -20.43
C TRP A 22 -17.52 30.51 -19.48
N THR A 23 -17.34 30.01 -18.27
CA THR A 23 -16.30 30.49 -17.36
C THR A 23 -14.91 30.18 -17.93
N ASP A 24 -13.90 30.84 -17.37
CA ASP A 24 -12.52 30.43 -17.57
C ASP A 24 -12.32 28.96 -17.17
N ILE A 25 -11.35 28.34 -17.84
CA ILE A 25 -10.99 26.95 -17.64
C ILE A 25 -10.19 26.83 -16.34
N GLY A 26 -10.57 25.89 -15.48
CA GLY A 26 -9.87 25.62 -14.22
C GLY A 26 -9.94 24.15 -13.80
N PRO A 27 -9.22 23.75 -12.74
CA PRO A 27 -9.30 22.40 -12.22
C PRO A 27 -10.70 22.09 -11.68
N SER A 28 -11.19 20.89 -11.97
CA SER A 28 -12.42 20.34 -11.38
C SER A 28 -12.10 19.61 -10.06
N PRO A 29 -13.11 19.26 -9.25
CA PRO A 29 -12.93 18.39 -8.08
C PRO A 29 -12.54 16.94 -8.41
N LEU A 30 -12.50 16.55 -9.69
CA LEU A 30 -12.21 15.19 -10.12
C LEU A 30 -10.71 14.99 -10.32
N PHE A 31 -10.08 14.27 -9.39
CA PHE A 31 -8.70 13.84 -9.48
C PHE A 31 -8.51 12.86 -10.64
N GLY A 32 -7.45 13.03 -11.42
CA GLY A 32 -7.14 12.17 -12.54
C GLY A 32 -6.20 12.82 -13.54
N SER A 33 -5.16 12.09 -13.97
CA SER A 33 -4.26 12.55 -15.02
C SER A 33 -4.47 11.76 -16.30
N ASN A 34 -4.54 12.47 -17.43
CA ASN A 34 -4.77 11.90 -18.74
C ASN A 34 -6.02 10.99 -18.82
N ALA A 35 -6.97 11.16 -17.90
CA ALA A 35 -8.17 10.35 -17.75
C ALA A 35 -9.29 10.88 -18.66
N PRO A 36 -9.76 10.11 -19.66
CA PRO A 36 -11.04 10.42 -20.31
C PRO A 36 -12.18 10.23 -19.30
N ALA A 37 -13.17 11.12 -19.33
CA ALA A 37 -14.38 11.01 -18.52
C ALA A 37 -15.62 10.92 -19.40
N ALA A 38 -16.52 10.02 -19.02
CA ALA A 38 -17.88 9.97 -19.55
C ALA A 38 -18.86 10.59 -18.56
N LEU A 39 -19.85 11.30 -19.09
CA LEU A 39 -20.93 11.88 -18.31
C LEU A 39 -22.26 11.41 -18.87
N CYS A 40 -23.21 11.06 -17.99
CA CYS A 40 -24.61 10.90 -18.40
C CYS A 40 -25.56 11.43 -17.33
N SER A 41 -26.71 11.96 -17.75
CA SER A 41 -27.82 12.23 -16.82
C SER A 41 -28.42 10.91 -16.36
N PHE A 42 -28.87 10.86 -15.10
CA PHE A 42 -29.63 9.73 -14.58
C PHE A 42 -30.68 10.22 -13.57
N THR A 43 -31.69 9.40 -13.34
CA THR A 43 -32.79 9.67 -12.40
C THR A 43 -32.82 8.61 -11.30
N VAL A 44 -33.00 9.03 -10.06
CA VAL A 44 -33.23 8.15 -8.91
C VAL A 44 -34.41 8.70 -8.09
N GLY A 45 -35.52 7.96 -8.07
CA GLY A 45 -36.79 8.47 -7.57
C GLY A 45 -37.18 9.76 -8.30
N ASN A 46 -37.36 10.86 -7.57
CA ASN A 46 -37.73 12.16 -8.12
C ASN A 46 -36.52 13.08 -8.39
N ARG A 47 -35.29 12.59 -8.23
CA ARG A 47 -34.06 13.40 -8.38
C ARG A 47 -33.39 13.10 -9.71
N CYS A 48 -33.03 14.14 -10.44
CA CYS A 48 -32.13 14.05 -11.59
C CYS A 48 -30.69 14.37 -11.13
N GLY A 49 -29.74 13.58 -11.58
CA GLY A 49 -28.32 13.73 -11.29
C GLY A 49 -27.46 13.54 -12.53
N THR A 50 -26.16 13.70 -12.36
CA THR A 50 -25.15 13.40 -13.37
C THR A 50 -24.22 12.32 -12.85
N LEU A 51 -24.06 11.24 -13.60
CA LEU A 51 -23.06 10.21 -13.40
C LEU A 51 -21.79 10.65 -14.12
N VAL A 52 -20.64 10.46 -13.49
CA VAL A 52 -19.33 10.52 -14.14
C VAL A 52 -18.64 9.17 -14.03
N VAL A 53 -17.95 8.75 -15.09
CA VAL A 53 -17.05 7.59 -15.11
C VAL A 53 -15.70 8.03 -15.62
N TRP A 54 -14.63 7.83 -14.83
CA TRP A 54 -13.27 8.28 -15.16
C TRP A 54 -12.22 7.51 -14.35
N ASP A 55 -10.96 7.59 -14.78
CA ASP A 55 -9.83 7.07 -13.98
C ASP A 55 -9.51 8.04 -12.84
N ASN A 56 -9.84 7.66 -11.60
CA ASN A 56 -9.65 8.48 -10.40
C ASN A 56 -8.23 8.35 -9.83
N ALA A 57 -7.22 8.62 -10.67
CA ALA A 57 -5.82 8.53 -10.30
C ALA A 57 -4.88 9.23 -11.28
N LEU A 58 -3.63 9.48 -10.86
CA LEU A 58 -2.55 9.94 -11.74
C LEU A 58 -2.14 8.87 -12.75
N GLN A 59 -2.28 7.61 -12.36
CA GLN A 59 -2.22 6.47 -13.28
C GLN A 59 -3.65 6.16 -13.74
N ARG A 60 -3.81 5.48 -14.88
CA ARG A 60 -5.14 5.20 -15.47
C ARG A 60 -5.86 4.02 -14.79
N PHE A 61 -5.87 4.07 -13.47
CA PHE A 61 -6.35 3.06 -12.55
C PHE A 61 -6.42 3.65 -11.14
N PRO A 62 -7.53 3.52 -10.39
CA PRO A 62 -8.76 2.76 -10.69
C PRO A 62 -9.74 3.49 -11.63
N LEU A 63 -10.57 2.73 -12.37
CA LEU A 63 -11.74 3.29 -13.08
C LEU A 63 -12.91 3.38 -12.11
N CYS A 64 -13.38 4.61 -11.87
CA CYS A 64 -14.40 4.89 -10.87
C CYS A 64 -15.66 5.51 -11.48
N ALA A 65 -16.76 5.39 -10.74
CA ALA A 65 -18.00 6.11 -10.96
C ALA A 65 -18.34 7.00 -9.75
N ALA A 66 -18.92 8.17 -10.00
CA ALA A 66 -19.48 9.05 -8.97
C ALA A 66 -20.73 9.77 -9.46
N ALA A 67 -21.57 10.23 -8.53
CA ALA A 67 -22.79 10.95 -8.82
C ALA A 67 -22.73 12.40 -8.31
N SER A 68 -23.30 13.31 -9.07
CA SER A 68 -23.56 14.70 -8.67
C SER A 68 -25.05 15.02 -8.75
N PHE A 69 -25.53 15.85 -7.82
CA PHE A 69 -26.91 16.34 -7.77
C PHE A 69 -27.00 17.87 -7.69
N ASP A 70 -25.88 18.58 -7.84
CA ASP A 70 -25.77 20.04 -7.69
C ASP A 70 -25.18 20.70 -8.94
N GLY A 71 -25.42 20.09 -10.10
CA GLY A 71 -24.90 20.56 -11.38
C GLY A 71 -23.39 20.34 -11.49
N THR A 72 -22.90 19.16 -11.09
CA THR A 72 -21.49 18.74 -11.18
C THR A 72 -20.53 19.56 -10.32
N ARG A 73 -21.02 20.25 -9.28
CA ARG A 73 -20.16 21.05 -8.38
C ARG A 73 -19.51 20.17 -7.32
N THR A 74 -20.26 19.21 -6.78
CA THR A 74 -19.76 18.19 -5.87
C THR A 74 -20.12 16.80 -6.38
N TRP A 75 -19.33 15.82 -5.95
CA TRP A 75 -19.44 14.42 -6.35
C TRP A 75 -19.51 13.53 -5.10
N SER A 76 -20.25 12.43 -5.19
CA SER A 76 -20.21 11.35 -4.20
C SER A 76 -18.80 10.74 -4.12
N THR A 77 -18.50 10.00 -3.05
CA THR A 77 -17.28 9.20 -2.95
C THR A 77 -17.14 8.33 -4.22
N PRO A 78 -16.00 8.41 -4.95
CA PRO A 78 -15.80 7.60 -6.14
C PRO A 78 -15.85 6.11 -5.78
N LYS A 79 -16.63 5.33 -6.53
CA LYS A 79 -16.66 3.87 -6.38
C LYS A 79 -15.97 3.21 -7.55
N ASP A 80 -15.07 2.29 -7.24
CA ASP A 80 -14.45 1.41 -8.21
C ASP A 80 -15.50 0.52 -8.89
N ILE A 81 -15.56 0.58 -10.22
CA ILE A 81 -16.50 -0.19 -11.05
C ILE A 81 -15.80 -1.25 -11.91
N ALA A 82 -14.48 -1.35 -11.84
CA ALA A 82 -13.68 -2.28 -12.65
C ALA A 82 -13.19 -3.51 -11.85
N PHE A 83 -13.61 -3.65 -10.60
CA PHE A 83 -13.30 -4.81 -9.75
C PHE A 83 -14.04 -6.11 -10.18
N PRO A 84 -13.43 -7.31 -10.05
CA PRO A 84 -12.04 -7.55 -9.69
C PRO A 84 -11.09 -7.18 -10.83
N TYR A 85 -9.98 -6.55 -10.46
CA TYR A 85 -9.01 -6.08 -11.43
C TYR A 85 -8.22 -7.21 -12.05
N THR A 86 -8.15 -7.20 -13.39
CA THR A 86 -7.30 -8.10 -14.16
C THR A 86 -5.95 -7.47 -14.50
N GLY A 87 -5.65 -6.28 -13.96
CA GLY A 87 -4.51 -5.45 -14.37
C GLY A 87 -4.77 -4.70 -15.68
N GLY A 88 -3.82 -3.83 -16.06
CA GLY A 88 -3.89 -3.02 -17.28
C GLY A 88 -4.70 -1.72 -17.15
N GLN A 89 -4.48 -0.82 -18.09
CA GLN A 89 -5.14 0.49 -18.17
C GLN A 89 -6.60 0.34 -18.62
N ALA A 90 -7.50 1.08 -17.94
CA ALA A 90 -8.85 1.32 -18.45
C ALA A 90 -8.86 2.56 -19.35
N SER A 91 -9.65 2.55 -20.43
CA SER A 91 -9.67 3.62 -21.42
C SER A 91 -11.05 3.84 -22.02
N TYR A 92 -11.30 5.09 -22.40
CA TYR A 92 -12.46 5.51 -23.17
C TYR A 92 -13.80 5.00 -22.59
N PRO A 93 -14.10 5.31 -21.31
CA PRO A 93 -15.37 4.92 -20.74
C PRO A 93 -16.53 5.58 -21.49
N SER A 94 -17.68 4.94 -21.42
CA SER A 94 -18.99 5.48 -21.77
C SER A 94 -19.99 5.01 -20.72
N CYS A 95 -21.01 5.81 -20.41
CA CYS A 95 -22.00 5.48 -19.41
C CYS A 95 -23.40 5.91 -19.79
N VAL A 96 -24.41 5.14 -19.36
CA VAL A 96 -25.84 5.39 -19.57
C VAL A 96 -26.66 4.88 -18.39
N GLN A 97 -27.89 5.37 -18.24
CA GLN A 97 -28.91 4.73 -17.42
C GLN A 97 -29.87 3.94 -18.31
N ALA A 98 -30.05 2.65 -18.01
CA ALA A 98 -31.02 1.78 -18.66
C ALA A 98 -32.45 2.07 -18.16
N ALA A 99 -33.46 1.58 -18.90
CA ALA A 99 -34.88 1.83 -18.61
C ALA A 99 -35.35 1.29 -17.24
N ASP A 100 -34.68 0.27 -16.71
CA ASP A 100 -34.93 -0.30 -15.38
C ASP A 100 -34.26 0.49 -14.24
N GLY A 101 -33.59 1.60 -14.56
CA GLY A 101 -32.85 2.43 -13.62
C GLY A 101 -31.40 2.00 -13.39
N THR A 102 -30.95 0.87 -13.96
CA THR A 102 -29.56 0.41 -13.88
C THR A 102 -28.62 1.42 -14.53
N LEU A 103 -27.53 1.75 -13.85
CA LEU A 103 -26.40 2.48 -14.42
C LEU A 103 -25.45 1.48 -15.08
N VAL A 104 -25.08 1.76 -16.32
CA VAL A 104 -24.19 0.91 -17.12
C VAL A 104 -22.99 1.73 -17.54
N ALA A 105 -21.80 1.21 -17.28
CA ALA A 105 -20.54 1.72 -17.81
C ALA A 105 -19.88 0.68 -18.72
N VAL A 106 -19.29 1.12 -19.82
CA VAL A 106 -18.52 0.29 -20.76
C VAL A 106 -17.19 0.97 -21.03
N TRP A 107 -16.10 0.21 -21.08
CA TRP A 107 -14.77 0.74 -21.34
C TRP A 107 -13.90 -0.28 -22.09
N GLN A 108 -12.78 0.20 -22.62
CA GLN A 108 -11.71 -0.65 -23.14
C GLN A 108 -10.72 -0.95 -22.00
N GLN A 109 -10.39 -2.23 -21.80
CA GLN A 109 -9.45 -2.70 -20.78
C GLN A 109 -8.23 -3.31 -21.47
N ASP A 110 -7.03 -2.88 -21.10
CA ASP A 110 -5.81 -3.60 -21.49
C ASP A 110 -5.75 -4.94 -20.73
N VAL A 111 -5.45 -6.00 -21.47
CA VAL A 111 -5.33 -7.38 -20.97
C VAL A 111 -4.09 -8.04 -21.58
N GLU A 112 -3.66 -9.17 -21.03
CA GLU A 112 -2.59 -9.95 -21.64
C GLU A 112 -2.98 -10.32 -23.09
N GLY A 113 -2.10 -9.99 -24.05
CA GLY A 113 -2.32 -10.26 -25.47
C GLY A 113 -3.18 -9.24 -26.23
N GLY A 114 -3.66 -8.15 -25.60
CA GLY A 114 -4.36 -7.10 -26.34
C GLY A 114 -5.30 -6.22 -25.50
N ARG A 115 -6.52 -6.04 -26.02
CA ARG A 115 -7.55 -5.16 -25.45
C ARG A 115 -8.90 -5.85 -25.48
N ASP A 116 -9.67 -5.65 -24.44
CA ASP A 116 -11.02 -6.20 -24.27
C ASP A 116 -12.03 -5.07 -24.01
N ILE A 117 -13.32 -5.33 -24.24
CA ILE A 117 -14.41 -4.42 -23.86
C ILE A 117 -15.05 -4.96 -22.59
N ARG A 118 -14.96 -4.18 -21.53
CA ARG A 118 -15.53 -4.52 -20.21
C ARG A 118 -16.76 -3.68 -19.93
N CYS A 119 -17.64 -4.20 -19.08
CA CYS A 119 -18.83 -3.49 -18.65
C CYS A 119 -19.09 -3.70 -17.15
N ALA A 120 -19.68 -2.68 -16.54
CA ALA A 120 -20.16 -2.70 -15.16
C ALA A 120 -21.63 -2.31 -15.15
N ARG A 121 -22.42 -3.03 -14.37
CA ARG A 121 -23.84 -2.76 -14.11
C ARG A 121 -24.02 -2.57 -12.62
N PHE A 122 -24.54 -1.42 -12.23
CA PHE A 122 -24.76 -1.06 -10.82
C PHE A 122 -25.99 -0.16 -10.73
N ASN A 123 -26.46 0.13 -9.52
CA ASN A 123 -27.61 1.00 -9.30
C ASN A 123 -27.23 2.22 -8.47
N ALA A 124 -28.11 3.22 -8.44
CA ALA A 124 -27.87 4.45 -7.68
C ALA A 124 -27.76 4.18 -6.17
N GLU A 125 -28.46 3.18 -5.64
CA GLU A 125 -28.36 2.81 -4.22
C GLU A 125 -26.93 2.38 -3.87
N TRP A 126 -26.35 1.46 -4.63
CA TRP A 126 -24.97 1.03 -4.46
C TRP A 126 -23.99 2.20 -4.64
N LEU A 127 -24.17 3.02 -5.68
CA LEU A 127 -23.28 4.15 -5.97
C LEU A 127 -23.27 5.17 -4.82
N LEU A 128 -24.43 5.41 -4.20
CA LEU A 128 -24.60 6.42 -3.15
C LEU A 128 -24.44 5.86 -1.74
N ARG A 129 -24.37 4.53 -1.58
CA ARG A 129 -24.12 3.90 -0.29
C ARG A 129 -22.77 4.38 0.23
N LYS A 130 -22.79 5.11 1.34
CA LYS A 130 -21.57 5.37 2.12
C LYS A 130 -21.09 4.03 2.66
N GLU A 131 -19.90 3.61 2.23
CA GLU A 131 -19.23 2.52 2.94
C GLU A 131 -18.95 3.00 4.37
N PRO A 132 -19.00 2.09 5.37
CA PRO A 132 -18.52 2.45 6.69
C PRO A 132 -17.06 2.88 6.54
N GLU A 133 -16.75 4.10 7.00
CA GLU A 133 -15.36 4.54 7.13
C GLU A 133 -14.62 3.53 8.00
N PRO A 134 -13.43 3.06 7.58
CA PRO A 134 -12.69 2.13 8.39
C PRO A 134 -12.38 2.77 9.75
N ASP A 135 -12.35 1.95 10.80
CA ASP A 135 -11.95 2.44 12.12
C ASP A 135 -10.51 2.96 12.11
N ALA A 136 -9.65 2.36 11.27
CA ALA A 136 -8.33 2.89 10.98
C ALA A 136 -7.81 2.45 9.59
N VAL A 137 -6.85 3.20 9.06
CA VAL A 137 -6.04 2.81 7.90
C VAL A 137 -4.61 2.55 8.38
N VAL A 138 -4.11 1.32 8.15
CA VAL A 138 -2.75 0.92 8.51
C VAL A 138 -1.99 0.51 7.25
N VAL A 139 -0.86 1.15 6.99
CA VAL A 139 0.01 0.79 5.86
C VAL A 139 1.14 -0.10 6.35
N LEU A 140 1.35 -1.22 5.66
CA LEU A 140 2.39 -2.21 5.95
C LEU A 140 3.53 -2.01 4.96
N PHE A 141 4.50 -1.18 5.33
CA PHE A 141 5.57 -0.73 4.44
C PHE A 141 6.84 -1.55 4.63
N GLY A 142 7.27 -2.27 3.59
CA GLY A 142 8.41 -3.16 3.70
C GLY A 142 8.94 -3.70 2.38
N ASP A 143 9.82 -4.69 2.49
CA ASP A 143 10.44 -5.38 1.35
C ASP A 143 9.75 -6.73 1.03
N SER A 144 10.52 -7.74 0.58
CA SER A 144 10.02 -9.09 0.31
C SER A 144 9.48 -9.80 1.55
N THR A 145 9.87 -9.40 2.76
CA THR A 145 9.32 -9.93 4.03
C THR A 145 7.91 -9.44 4.31
N THR A 146 7.46 -8.39 3.62
CA THR A 146 6.11 -7.82 3.73
C THR A 146 5.26 -8.15 2.50
N ALA A 147 5.89 -8.26 1.33
CA ALA A 147 5.22 -8.55 0.06
C ALA A 147 4.46 -9.89 0.09
N PRO A 148 3.35 -10.03 -0.67
CA PRO A 148 2.66 -11.30 -0.83
C PRO A 148 3.60 -12.40 -1.36
N ARG A 149 3.43 -13.63 -0.89
CA ARG A 149 4.23 -14.78 -1.31
C ARG A 149 3.38 -16.03 -1.42
N GLU A 150 3.55 -16.75 -2.52
CA GLU A 150 2.80 -17.98 -2.79
C GLU A 150 3.04 -19.02 -1.70
N GLY A 151 1.96 -19.65 -1.23
CA GLY A 151 2.00 -20.66 -0.16
C GLY A 151 2.27 -20.11 1.24
N VAL A 152 2.39 -18.79 1.42
CA VAL A 152 2.67 -18.16 2.72
C VAL A 152 1.52 -17.26 3.13
N GLN A 153 1.00 -17.46 4.33
CA GLN A 153 0.03 -16.54 4.91
C GLN A 153 0.79 -15.37 5.56
N VAL A 154 0.93 -14.28 4.81
CA VAL A 154 1.68 -13.11 5.28
C VAL A 154 0.89 -12.35 6.35
N PHE A 155 1.60 -11.60 7.20
CA PHE A 155 0.98 -10.91 8.34
C PHE A 155 -0.10 -9.90 7.91
N ALA A 156 -0.01 -9.36 6.68
CA ALA A 156 -1.05 -8.51 6.12
C ALA A 156 -2.41 -9.22 6.02
N ASP A 157 -2.43 -10.48 5.58
CA ASP A 157 -3.66 -11.25 5.42
C ASP A 157 -4.21 -11.71 6.78
N CYS A 158 -3.31 -12.10 7.69
CA CYS A 158 -3.68 -12.41 9.07
C CYS A 158 -4.31 -11.20 9.78
N LEU A 159 -3.75 -9.99 9.60
CA LEU A 159 -4.27 -8.75 10.18
C LEU A 159 -5.66 -8.40 9.61
N ARG A 160 -5.84 -8.51 8.29
CA ARG A 160 -7.16 -8.29 7.64
C ARG A 160 -8.23 -9.23 8.17
N ALA A 161 -7.89 -10.51 8.35
CA ALA A 161 -8.82 -11.49 8.91
C ALA A 161 -9.17 -11.18 10.38
N LYS A 162 -8.19 -10.69 11.16
CA LYS A 162 -8.34 -10.42 12.59
C LYS A 162 -9.06 -9.11 12.90
N PHE A 163 -8.92 -8.09 12.04
CA PHE A 163 -9.49 -6.76 12.23
C PHE A 163 -10.23 -6.27 10.98
N PRO A 164 -11.42 -6.82 10.66
CA PRO A 164 -12.15 -6.51 9.43
C PRO A 164 -12.64 -5.05 9.34
N ALA A 165 -12.67 -4.32 10.46
CA ALA A 165 -13.01 -2.90 10.49
C ALA A 165 -11.82 -1.96 10.21
N ILE A 166 -10.59 -2.49 10.18
CA ILE A 166 -9.37 -1.75 9.84
C ILE A 166 -8.99 -2.07 8.39
N THR A 167 -8.63 -1.04 7.64
CA THR A 167 -8.05 -1.23 6.30
C THR A 167 -6.55 -1.41 6.41
N PHE A 168 -6.04 -2.58 5.99
CA PHE A 168 -4.60 -2.84 5.87
C PHE A 168 -4.14 -2.79 4.42
N ILE A 169 -3.20 -1.88 4.14
CA ILE A 169 -2.60 -1.69 2.82
C ILE A 169 -1.22 -2.34 2.84
N ASN A 170 -1.03 -3.41 2.05
CA ASN A 170 0.27 -4.05 1.92
C ASN A 170 1.10 -3.28 0.90
N ALA A 171 2.16 -2.62 1.36
CA ALA A 171 3.13 -1.87 0.57
C ALA A 171 4.51 -2.55 0.59
N GLY A 172 4.52 -3.89 0.61
CA GLY A 172 5.71 -4.72 0.47
C GLY A 172 6.16 -4.85 -0.98
N VAL A 173 7.43 -4.54 -1.27
CA VAL A 173 8.01 -4.69 -2.62
C VAL A 173 9.32 -5.48 -2.53
N GLY A 174 9.40 -6.59 -3.26
CA GLY A 174 10.57 -7.46 -3.23
C GLY A 174 11.88 -6.74 -3.57
N SER A 175 12.97 -7.14 -2.90
CA SER A 175 14.33 -6.61 -3.08
C SER A 175 14.52 -5.11 -2.81
N ASN A 176 13.51 -4.40 -2.30
CA ASN A 176 13.64 -2.98 -2.00
C ASN A 176 14.54 -2.73 -0.79
N THR A 177 15.42 -1.75 -0.92
CA THR A 177 16.15 -1.12 0.19
C THR A 177 15.38 0.09 0.71
N THR A 178 15.84 0.69 1.80
CA THR A 178 15.25 1.94 2.31
C THR A 178 15.42 3.14 1.36
N ASP A 179 16.43 3.17 0.48
CA ASP A 179 16.56 4.22 -0.53
C ASP A 179 15.44 4.13 -1.58
N LEU A 180 15.16 2.93 -2.10
CA LEU A 180 14.03 2.69 -3.00
C LEU A 180 12.70 2.93 -2.30
N ALA A 181 12.62 2.61 -1.00
CA ALA A 181 11.46 2.91 -0.19
C ALA A 181 11.17 4.44 -0.14
N ARG A 182 12.21 5.29 -0.05
CA ARG A 182 12.01 6.76 -0.08
C ARG A 182 11.36 7.25 -1.36
N GLU A 183 11.75 6.69 -2.51
CA GLU A 183 11.20 7.08 -3.81
C GLU A 183 9.69 6.82 -3.92
N ARG A 184 9.21 5.76 -3.27
CA ARG A 184 7.79 5.37 -3.29
C ARG A 184 6.99 5.77 -2.05
N PHE A 185 7.60 6.47 -1.09
CA PHE A 185 6.96 6.73 0.21
C PHE A 185 5.67 7.56 0.11
N GLU A 186 5.66 8.60 -0.74
CA GLU A 186 4.45 9.40 -0.99
C GLU A 186 3.33 8.53 -1.58
N GLN A 187 3.68 7.77 -2.63
CA GLN A 187 2.73 6.99 -3.42
C GLN A 187 2.23 5.75 -2.68
N ASP A 188 3.06 5.09 -1.88
CA ASP A 188 2.68 3.81 -1.27
C ASP A 188 2.21 3.96 0.18
N VAL A 189 2.49 5.11 0.81
CA VAL A 189 2.17 5.36 2.21
C VAL A 189 1.35 6.63 2.38
N LEU A 190 1.89 7.81 2.04
CA LEU A 190 1.32 9.08 2.47
C LEU A 190 -0.02 9.41 1.78
N ARG A 191 -0.19 9.03 0.51
CA ARG A 191 -1.46 9.22 -0.23
C ARG A 191 -2.66 8.55 0.46
N HIS A 192 -2.42 7.57 1.32
CA HIS A 192 -3.46 6.80 2.00
C HIS A 192 -3.90 7.44 3.32
N ASN A 193 -3.27 8.56 3.72
CA ASN A 193 -3.52 9.25 4.99
C ASN A 193 -3.61 8.27 6.19
N PRO A 194 -2.56 7.44 6.42
CA PRO A 194 -2.64 6.34 7.37
C PRO A 194 -2.69 6.82 8.82
N ASP A 195 -3.39 6.06 9.67
CA ASP A 195 -3.34 6.24 11.13
C ASP A 195 -2.07 5.63 11.73
N ALA A 196 -1.60 4.53 11.16
CA ALA A 196 -0.35 3.87 11.57
C ALA A 196 0.39 3.26 10.39
N VAL A 197 1.71 3.15 10.51
CA VAL A 197 2.56 2.56 9.47
C VAL A 197 3.60 1.65 10.11
N THR A 198 3.63 0.38 9.71
CA THR A 198 4.75 -0.51 10.04
C THR A 198 5.85 -0.33 9.02
N ILE A 199 7.11 -0.21 9.45
CA ILE A 199 8.29 -0.06 8.59
C ILE A 199 9.20 -1.25 8.81
N PHE A 200 9.27 -2.16 7.83
CA PHE A 200 9.99 -3.44 7.94
C PHE A 200 11.00 -3.61 6.78
N PHE A 201 12.22 -3.13 7.03
CA PHE A 201 13.34 -3.13 6.07
C PHE A 201 14.66 -3.42 6.80
N GLY A 202 15.71 -3.67 6.02
CA GLY A 202 17.09 -3.80 6.52
C GLY A 202 17.82 -5.02 5.97
N LEU A 203 17.09 -6.04 5.51
CA LEU A 203 17.71 -7.23 4.88
C LEU A 203 18.43 -6.85 3.59
N ASN A 204 17.73 -6.18 2.68
CA ASN A 204 18.30 -5.77 1.40
C ASN A 204 19.33 -4.65 1.57
N ASP A 205 19.15 -3.77 2.54
CA ASP A 205 20.10 -2.71 2.87
C ASP A 205 21.45 -3.29 3.31
N ALA A 206 21.42 -4.28 4.20
CA ALA A 206 22.61 -4.94 4.76
C ALA A 206 23.29 -5.95 3.81
N ALA A 207 22.58 -6.40 2.78
CA ALA A 207 23.12 -7.38 1.84
C ALA A 207 24.32 -6.82 1.07
N ALA A 208 25.36 -7.63 0.90
CA ALA A 208 26.49 -7.35 0.01
C ALA A 208 26.40 -8.26 -1.23
N ASP A 209 26.53 -7.66 -2.42
CA ASP A 209 26.48 -8.39 -3.70
C ASP A 209 27.82 -9.11 -3.97
N VAL A 210 28.20 -10.04 -3.09
CA VAL A 210 29.52 -10.71 -3.13
C VAL A 210 29.73 -11.56 -4.40
N TRP A 211 28.66 -11.97 -5.08
CA TRP A 211 28.77 -12.61 -6.40
C TRP A 211 29.25 -11.65 -7.49
N ARG A 212 29.14 -10.33 -7.27
CA ARG A 212 29.69 -9.27 -8.13
C ARG A 212 31.03 -8.74 -7.63
N GLY A 213 31.58 -9.32 -6.55
CA GLY A 213 32.83 -8.85 -5.94
C GLY A 213 32.66 -7.59 -5.08
N ILE A 214 31.43 -7.29 -4.64
CA ILE A 214 31.12 -6.15 -3.75
C ILE A 214 30.94 -6.70 -2.34
N ALA A 215 31.77 -6.24 -1.40
CA ALA A 215 31.75 -6.69 -0.02
C ALA A 215 30.99 -5.71 0.90
N GLU A 216 30.75 -4.50 0.40
CA GLU A 216 30.02 -3.45 1.09
C GLU A 216 28.51 -3.68 1.02
N PRO A 217 27.76 -3.27 2.05
CA PRO A 217 26.31 -3.33 2.02
C PRO A 217 25.73 -2.41 0.94
N ARG A 218 24.57 -2.79 0.37
CA ARG A 218 23.87 -2.00 -0.67
C ARG A 218 23.49 -0.59 -0.21
N VAL A 219 23.14 -0.44 1.08
CA VAL A 219 22.88 0.85 1.71
C VAL A 219 23.63 0.87 3.03
N THR A 220 24.49 1.87 3.28
CA THR A 220 25.25 1.97 4.54
C THR A 220 24.33 2.04 5.76
N VAL A 221 24.80 1.59 6.93
CA VAL A 221 24.00 1.61 8.16
C VAL A 221 23.63 3.04 8.58
N GLU A 222 24.49 4.02 8.29
CA GLU A 222 24.23 5.44 8.51
C GLU A 222 23.07 5.94 7.63
N ARG A 223 23.08 5.58 6.34
CA ARG A 223 22.02 5.95 5.40
C ARG A 223 20.71 5.25 5.72
N TYR A 224 20.75 3.97 6.09
CA TYR A 224 19.59 3.24 6.59
C TYR A 224 18.97 3.95 7.80
N ALA A 225 19.78 4.34 8.78
CA ALA A 225 19.33 5.08 9.96
C ALA A 225 18.75 6.47 9.61
N GLU A 226 19.37 7.19 8.67
CA GLU A 226 18.82 8.45 8.13
C GLU A 226 17.45 8.24 7.50
N ASN A 227 17.30 7.19 6.68
CA ASN A 227 16.06 6.87 5.99
C ASN A 227 14.95 6.49 6.98
N LEU A 228 15.25 5.65 7.99
CA LEU A 228 14.29 5.34 9.05
C LEU A 228 13.82 6.59 9.80
N ARG A 229 14.76 7.47 10.18
CA ARG A 229 14.43 8.73 10.84
C ARG A 229 13.55 9.62 9.96
N HIS A 230 13.86 9.70 8.67
CA HIS A 230 13.07 10.45 7.70
C HIS A 230 11.62 9.95 7.63
N PHE A 231 11.40 8.64 7.54
CA PHE A 231 10.06 8.07 7.55
C PHE A 231 9.31 8.38 8.85
N VAL A 232 9.97 8.17 9.99
CA VAL A 232 9.38 8.41 11.32
C VAL A 232 8.96 9.87 11.49
N HIS A 233 9.83 10.82 11.13
CA HIS A 233 9.52 12.25 11.23
C HIS A 233 8.29 12.63 10.39
N ILE A 234 8.27 12.26 9.11
CA ILE A 234 7.14 12.63 8.23
C ILE A 234 5.83 12.02 8.73
N LEU A 235 5.85 10.76 9.17
CA LEU A 235 4.64 10.12 9.71
C LEU A 235 4.13 10.87 10.93
N LYS A 236 5.01 11.22 11.87
CA LYS A 236 4.64 11.99 13.06
C LYS A 236 4.11 13.38 12.72
N ASP A 237 4.75 14.07 11.78
CA ASP A 237 4.30 15.40 11.30
C ASP A 237 2.90 15.33 10.67
N LYS A 238 2.53 14.18 10.09
CA LYS A 238 1.19 13.91 9.54
C LYS A 238 0.19 13.35 10.57
N GLY A 239 0.63 13.13 11.82
CA GLY A 239 -0.20 12.55 12.88
C GLY A 239 -0.35 11.03 12.79
N SER A 240 0.41 10.36 11.93
CA SER A 240 0.47 8.90 11.82
C SER A 240 1.41 8.30 12.87
N ILE A 241 1.13 7.07 13.30
CA ILE A 241 1.94 6.34 14.28
C ILE A 241 2.97 5.44 13.57
N PRO A 242 4.27 5.73 13.66
CA PRO A 242 5.31 4.86 13.12
C PRO A 242 5.60 3.67 14.05
N ILE A 243 5.66 2.48 13.47
CA ILE A 243 6.02 1.22 14.13
C ILE A 243 7.20 0.61 13.38
N LEU A 244 8.39 0.65 13.97
CA LEU A 244 9.59 0.07 13.37
C LEU A 244 9.65 -1.43 13.65
N LEU A 245 9.98 -2.23 12.63
CA LEU A 245 10.29 -3.64 12.76
C LEU A 245 11.76 -3.84 12.45
N THR A 246 12.51 -4.44 13.37
CA THR A 246 13.90 -4.85 13.08
C THR A 246 13.91 -5.92 11.97
N PRO A 247 14.90 -5.96 11.06
CA PRO A 247 15.00 -7.06 10.10
C PRO A 247 15.18 -8.41 10.81
N ASN A 248 14.49 -9.47 10.34
CA ASN A 248 14.66 -10.82 10.88
C ASN A 248 16.08 -11.33 10.65
N PRO A 249 16.59 -12.27 11.47
CA PRO A 249 17.89 -12.90 11.20
C PRO A 249 17.86 -13.72 9.91
N LEU A 250 19.05 -13.99 9.40
CA LEU A 250 19.31 -14.88 8.27
C LEU A 250 19.90 -16.21 8.77
N ALA A 251 19.63 -17.30 8.06
CA ALA A 251 20.20 -18.61 8.31
C ALA A 251 20.79 -19.19 7.02
N TRP A 252 21.89 -19.93 7.14
CA TRP A 252 22.53 -20.56 5.98
C TRP A 252 21.68 -21.71 5.43
N THR A 253 21.52 -21.76 4.11
CA THR A 253 21.11 -22.97 3.37
C THR A 253 22.18 -23.29 2.34
N GLU A 254 22.11 -24.46 1.69
CA GLU A 254 23.04 -24.81 0.61
C GLU A 254 23.01 -23.77 -0.53
N GLU A 255 21.81 -23.30 -0.91
CA GLU A 255 21.62 -22.28 -1.94
C GLU A 255 22.18 -20.93 -1.52
N LEU A 256 21.97 -20.53 -0.27
CA LEU A 256 22.50 -19.26 0.25
C LEU A 256 24.02 -19.30 0.42
N ILE A 257 24.61 -20.44 0.82
CA ILE A 257 26.06 -20.63 0.83
C ILE A 257 26.62 -20.50 -0.58
N ALA A 258 25.97 -21.10 -1.59
CA ALA A 258 26.42 -21.00 -2.97
C ALA A 258 26.43 -19.55 -3.50
N LEU A 259 25.46 -18.73 -3.07
CA LEU A 259 25.29 -17.35 -3.53
C LEU A 259 26.08 -16.32 -2.71
N TYR A 260 26.08 -16.45 -1.38
CA TYR A 260 26.60 -15.48 -0.42
C TYR A 260 27.81 -15.97 0.38
N GLY A 261 28.23 -17.23 0.25
CA GLY A 261 29.31 -17.85 1.03
C GLY A 261 30.72 -17.36 0.69
N LYS A 262 30.92 -16.05 0.68
CA LYS A 262 32.18 -15.35 0.42
C LYS A 262 32.34 -14.20 1.42
N PRO A 263 33.57 -13.76 1.70
CA PRO A 263 33.80 -12.57 2.51
C PRO A 263 32.94 -11.38 2.03
N PRO A 264 32.34 -10.61 2.95
CA PRO A 264 32.60 -10.59 4.40
C PRO A 264 31.84 -11.67 5.19
N TYR A 265 30.99 -12.46 4.56
CA TYR A 265 30.24 -13.52 5.23
C TYR A 265 31.13 -14.71 5.58
N ASP A 266 30.80 -15.38 6.69
CA ASP A 266 31.51 -16.56 7.17
C ASP A 266 30.57 -17.77 7.20
N THR A 267 30.85 -18.79 6.37
CA THR A 267 30.05 -20.01 6.32
C THR A 267 30.41 -21.00 7.42
N ALA A 268 31.47 -20.75 8.19
CA ALA A 268 31.87 -21.61 9.32
C ALA A 268 31.04 -21.33 10.59
N SER A 269 30.17 -20.32 10.57
CA SER A 269 29.30 -19.95 11.68
C SER A 269 27.92 -19.51 11.21
N ASP A 270 26.88 -19.90 11.93
CA ASP A 270 25.50 -19.43 11.69
C ASP A 270 25.38 -17.89 11.83
N ALA A 271 26.15 -17.29 12.75
CA ALA A 271 26.23 -15.84 12.89
C ALA A 271 26.91 -15.17 11.69
N GLY A 272 27.70 -15.93 10.93
CA GLY A 272 28.50 -15.43 9.83
C GLY A 272 27.70 -14.90 8.64
N PHE A 273 26.43 -15.31 8.47
CA PHE A 273 25.56 -14.67 7.47
C PHE A 273 25.01 -13.31 7.92
N ASN A 274 25.00 -13.06 9.24
CA ASN A 274 24.38 -11.89 9.85
C ASN A 274 25.39 -10.77 10.17
N VAL A 275 26.69 -10.96 9.86
CA VAL A 275 27.78 -10.05 10.24
C VAL A 275 27.52 -8.58 9.88
N LEU A 276 26.96 -8.32 8.70
CA LEU A 276 26.57 -6.97 8.29
C LEU A 276 25.24 -6.56 8.95
N LEU A 277 24.27 -7.47 9.00
CA LEU A 277 22.90 -7.25 9.45
C LEU A 277 22.81 -6.77 10.91
N VAL A 278 23.71 -7.23 11.78
CA VAL A 278 23.72 -6.83 13.22
C VAL A 278 23.66 -5.30 13.37
N SER A 279 24.43 -4.57 12.57
CA SER A 279 24.47 -3.11 12.65
C SER A 279 23.13 -2.45 12.25
N TYR A 280 22.36 -3.06 11.36
CA TYR A 280 21.05 -2.57 10.91
C TYR A 280 19.97 -2.86 11.93
N VAL A 281 20.01 -4.03 12.57
CA VAL A 281 19.14 -4.37 13.71
C VAL A 281 19.33 -3.36 14.84
N GLU A 282 20.58 -3.08 15.21
CA GLU A 282 20.90 -2.08 16.24
C GLU A 282 20.51 -0.67 15.82
N ALA A 283 20.69 -0.31 14.54
CA ALA A 283 20.24 0.98 14.03
C ALA A 283 18.71 1.13 14.15
N ALA A 284 17.93 0.11 13.78
CA ALA A 284 16.46 0.15 13.91
C ALA A 284 16.03 0.31 15.38
N ARG A 285 16.63 -0.46 16.30
CA ARG A 285 16.40 -0.35 17.75
C ARG A 285 16.74 1.07 18.26
N ARG A 286 17.89 1.60 17.86
CA ARG A 286 18.35 2.94 18.22
C ARG A 286 17.39 4.02 17.72
N ILE A 287 17.02 3.99 16.43
CA ILE A 287 16.11 4.99 15.85
C ILE A 287 14.75 4.93 16.52
N ALA A 288 14.21 3.74 16.81
CA ALA A 288 12.95 3.63 17.54
C ALA A 288 13.01 4.34 18.89
N LYS A 289 14.12 4.16 19.62
CA LYS A 289 14.34 4.81 20.91
C LYS A 289 14.55 6.32 20.80
N GLU A 290 15.45 6.76 19.91
CA GLU A 290 15.78 8.18 19.70
C GLU A 290 14.54 8.97 19.30
N GLU A 291 13.76 8.41 18.39
CA GLU A 291 12.57 9.09 17.86
C GLU A 291 11.33 8.83 18.69
N ASN A 292 11.37 8.03 19.76
CA ASN A 292 10.21 7.59 20.52
C ASN A 292 9.11 7.01 19.59
N ALA A 293 9.51 6.12 18.70
CA ALA A 293 8.63 5.32 17.85
C ALA A 293 8.39 3.94 18.47
N LEU A 294 7.27 3.31 18.14
CA LEU A 294 7.01 1.95 18.59
C LEU A 294 7.98 0.98 17.89
N LEU A 295 8.36 -0.10 18.57
CA LEU A 295 9.31 -1.10 18.06
C LEU A 295 8.72 -2.50 18.24
N ILE A 296 8.78 -3.30 17.18
CA ILE A 296 8.62 -4.74 17.22
C ILE A 296 9.97 -5.37 16.84
N ASP A 297 10.58 -6.05 17.80
CA ASP A 297 11.91 -6.64 17.62
C ASP A 297 11.81 -8.06 17.04
N VAL A 298 11.47 -8.13 15.74
CA VAL A 298 11.35 -9.39 14.99
C VAL A 298 12.67 -10.17 15.03
N ASN A 299 13.81 -9.46 15.06
CA ASN A 299 15.12 -10.09 15.14
C ASN A 299 15.23 -10.90 16.44
N ARG A 300 14.99 -10.23 17.57
CA ARG A 300 15.00 -10.85 18.89
C ARG A 300 13.98 -11.98 18.99
N MET A 301 12.77 -11.77 18.47
CA MET A 301 11.72 -12.79 18.46
C MET A 301 12.22 -14.09 17.82
N CYS A 302 12.84 -14.01 16.64
CA CYS A 302 13.38 -15.17 15.93
C CYS A 302 14.60 -15.77 16.65
N THR A 303 15.52 -14.96 17.17
CA THR A 303 16.72 -15.47 17.86
C THR A 303 16.39 -16.12 19.20
N ASP A 304 15.42 -15.57 19.95
CA ASP A 304 14.97 -16.14 21.23
C ASP A 304 14.29 -17.50 21.01
N HIS A 305 13.52 -17.65 19.92
CA HIS A 305 12.98 -18.95 19.49
C HIS A 305 14.08 -19.95 19.15
N ALA A 306 15.04 -19.55 18.31
CA ALA A 306 16.14 -20.42 17.91
C ALA A 306 17.09 -20.80 19.05
N ALA A 307 17.17 -19.99 20.11
CA ALA A 307 17.97 -20.30 21.30
C ALA A 307 17.31 -21.34 22.22
N ALA A 308 16.02 -21.63 22.04
CA ALA A 308 15.32 -22.63 22.85
C ALA A 308 15.76 -24.07 22.49
N PRO A 309 15.80 -25.01 23.45
CA PRO A 309 16.23 -26.39 23.18
C PRO A 309 15.39 -27.06 22.09
N GLY A 310 16.05 -27.56 21.04
CA GLY A 310 15.41 -28.28 19.93
C GLY A 310 14.83 -27.37 18.84
N HIS A 311 15.05 -26.06 18.91
CA HIS A 311 14.59 -25.09 17.92
C HIS A 311 15.76 -24.49 17.13
N SER A 312 15.43 -23.90 15.98
CA SER A 312 16.40 -23.25 15.10
C SER A 312 15.77 -22.07 14.35
N LEU A 313 16.61 -21.28 13.67
CA LEU A 313 16.11 -20.22 12.78
C LEU A 313 15.29 -20.78 11.60
N HIS A 314 15.59 -22.01 11.15
CA HIS A 314 14.88 -22.67 10.05
C HIS A 314 13.43 -23.02 10.39
N ASP A 315 13.08 -23.07 11.68
CA ASP A 315 11.70 -23.30 12.11
C ASP A 315 10.77 -22.19 11.59
N TRP A 316 11.31 -20.98 11.43
CA TRP A 316 10.58 -19.76 11.09
C TRP A 316 11.03 -19.11 9.78
N LEU A 317 12.11 -19.57 9.16
CA LEU A 317 12.61 -19.09 7.86
C LEU A 317 12.44 -20.15 6.78
N LEU A 318 11.68 -19.83 5.72
CA LEU A 318 11.38 -20.74 4.61
C LEU A 318 12.62 -21.17 3.83
N ASP A 319 13.47 -20.19 3.53
CA ASP A 319 14.62 -20.31 2.64
C ASP A 319 15.87 -19.71 3.29
N GLY A 320 15.89 -19.64 4.62
CA GLY A 320 16.96 -18.98 5.38
C GLY A 320 16.90 -17.45 5.36
N MET A 321 15.97 -16.83 4.64
CA MET A 321 15.81 -15.36 4.59
C MET A 321 14.38 -14.90 4.89
N HIS A 322 13.38 -15.57 4.31
CA HIS A 322 11.99 -15.13 4.37
C HIS A 322 11.21 -15.83 5.50
N PRO A 323 10.51 -15.07 6.36
CA PRO A 323 9.62 -15.63 7.36
C PRO A 323 8.56 -16.57 6.75
N ASN A 324 8.27 -17.69 7.40
CA ASN A 324 7.16 -18.58 7.04
C ASN A 324 5.83 -18.15 7.68
N SER A 325 4.73 -18.84 7.37
CA SER A 325 3.40 -18.51 7.91
C SER A 325 3.37 -18.48 9.45
N ALA A 326 4.13 -19.35 10.14
CA ALA A 326 4.18 -19.35 11.60
C ALA A 326 4.89 -18.10 12.15
N ALA A 327 6.00 -17.69 11.53
CA ALA A 327 6.68 -16.45 11.87
C ALA A 327 5.81 -15.21 11.60
N HIS A 328 5.10 -15.19 10.46
CA HIS A 328 4.13 -14.15 10.13
C HIS A 328 2.97 -14.07 11.14
N GLU A 329 2.52 -15.20 11.67
CA GLU A 329 1.52 -15.22 12.75
C GLU A 329 2.04 -14.55 14.03
N LYS A 330 3.32 -14.78 14.39
CA LYS A 330 3.94 -14.09 15.54
C LYS A 330 4.07 -12.59 15.32
N ILE A 331 4.53 -12.16 14.15
CA ILE A 331 4.57 -10.74 13.77
C ILE A 331 3.17 -10.12 13.84
N THR A 332 2.14 -10.85 13.36
CA THR A 332 0.74 -10.42 13.46
C THR A 332 0.30 -10.21 14.90
N ALA A 333 0.69 -11.09 15.82
CA ALA A 333 0.34 -10.96 17.24
C ALA A 333 0.93 -9.69 17.87
N GLU A 334 2.19 -9.38 17.59
CA GLU A 334 2.87 -8.17 18.06
C GLU A 334 2.21 -6.90 17.50
N ILE A 335 1.96 -6.85 16.19
CA ILE A 335 1.25 -5.71 15.57
C ILE A 335 -0.15 -5.57 16.16
N ALA A 336 -0.89 -6.67 16.31
CA ALA A 336 -2.24 -6.66 16.88
C ALA A 336 -2.28 -6.08 18.30
N ALA A 337 -1.28 -6.39 19.13
CA ALA A 337 -1.19 -5.86 20.49
C ALA A 337 -1.01 -4.34 20.51
N LEU A 338 -0.24 -3.79 19.57
CA LEU A 338 -0.05 -2.34 19.44
C LEU A 338 -1.27 -1.62 18.84
N LEU A 339 -2.05 -2.27 17.98
CA LEU A 339 -3.22 -1.67 17.33
C LEU A 339 -4.48 -1.66 18.21
N GLN A 340 -4.62 -2.60 19.16
CA GLN A 340 -5.82 -2.71 20.02
C GLN A 340 -6.21 -1.40 20.76
N PRO A 341 -5.26 -0.66 21.36
CA PRO A 341 -5.59 0.63 21.98
C PRO A 341 -6.06 1.68 20.98
N LEU A 342 -5.48 1.72 19.78
CA LEU A 342 -5.78 2.72 18.75
C LEU A 342 -7.22 2.62 18.24
N VAL A 343 -7.70 1.39 18.05
CA VAL A 343 -9.10 1.11 17.67
C VAL A 343 -10.06 1.50 18.80
N SER A 344 -9.66 1.24 20.05
CA SER A 344 -10.49 1.46 21.23
C SER A 344 -10.68 2.96 21.55
N GLU A 345 -9.69 3.80 21.27
CA GLU A 345 -9.78 5.25 21.50
C GLU A 345 -10.59 5.98 20.42
N LYS A 346 -10.41 5.63 19.13
CA LYS A 346 -11.23 6.20 18.04
C LYS A 346 -12.72 5.89 18.20
N ASN A 347 -13.05 4.69 18.70
CA ASN A 347 -14.44 4.29 18.92
C ASN A 347 -15.10 4.97 20.14
N LYS A 348 -14.32 5.59 21.05
CA LYS A 348 -14.87 6.43 22.14
C LYS A 348 -15.18 7.87 21.71
N GLY A 349 -14.65 8.32 20.57
CA GLY A 349 -14.84 9.67 20.03
C GLY A 349 -15.93 9.78 18.96
N LYS A 350 -16.54 8.67 18.53
CA LYS A 350 -17.69 8.68 17.62
C LYS A 350 -18.98 8.89 18.45
N PRO A 351 -19.77 9.96 18.21
CA PRO A 351 -20.98 10.29 18.97
C PRO A 351 -22.10 9.27 18.82
#